data_AF-A0A183P116-F1
#
_entry.id   AF-A0A183P116-F1
#
_cell.length_a   1.000
_cell.length_b   1.000
_cell.length_c   1.000
_cell.angle_alpha   90.00
_cell.angle_beta   90.00
_cell.angle_gamma   90.00
#
_symmetry.space_group_name_H-M   'P 1'
#
loop_
_entity.id
_entity.type
_entity.pdbx_description
1 polymer ?
#
loop_
_entity_poly.entity_id
_entity_poly.type
_entity_poly.pdbx_seq_one_letter_code
_entity_poly.pdbx_strand_id
1 'polypeptide(L)'
;MEDVRTNRGADIAPDHHLLVVNMKLKLKKHWTTGRTISQKFNTAFLQDTDKLNKFKRDLSNKFQAFHDLLNGEETTVESNWKGIKETITSTCHEVAGHKKHHHKEWITVDTLDKIQERRKQQSIPVEQEQKKPRHKLNTQK
;
A
#
# COMPACT_ATOMS: atom_id res chain seq x y z
N MET A 1 1.10 28.68 8.07
CA MET A 1 1.75 28.79 6.75
C MET A 1 2.83 29.84 6.92
N GLU A 2 4.02 29.46 7.39
CA GLU A 2 5.00 30.42 7.93
C GLU A 2 6.29 30.51 7.10
N ASP A 3 6.45 29.70 6.05
CA ASP A 3 7.71 29.65 5.30
C ASP A 3 7.45 29.62 3.78
N VAL A 4 7.07 30.80 3.26
CA VAL A 4 6.95 31.09 1.83
C VAL A 4 8.12 31.98 1.44
N ARG A 5 8.94 31.54 0.50
CA ARG A 5 10.08 32.31 -0.01
C ARG A 5 9.91 32.57 -1.50
N THR A 6 10.05 33.83 -1.91
CA THR A 6 10.06 34.27 -3.31
C THR A 6 11.49 34.25 -3.83
N ASN A 7 11.76 33.45 -4.86
CA ASN A 7 13.09 33.39 -5.48
C ASN A 7 13.05 34.12 -6.83
N ARG A 8 14.04 34.99 -7.09
CA ARG A 8 14.15 35.73 -8.37
C ARG A 8 14.88 34.84 -9.38
N GLY A 9 14.23 34.53 -10.50
CA GLY A 9 14.80 33.78 -11.62
C GLY A 9 15.82 34.60 -12.42
N ALA A 10 16.71 33.92 -13.14
CA ALA A 10 17.70 34.54 -14.04
C ALA A 10 17.02 35.38 -15.13
N ASP A 11 17.70 36.45 -15.53
CA ASP A 11 17.22 37.54 -16.39
C ASP A 11 16.97 37.08 -17.83
N ILE A 12 15.82 36.44 -18.05
CA ILE A 12 15.19 36.26 -19.36
C ILE A 12 13.72 36.58 -19.08
N ALA A 13 13.22 37.70 -19.60
CA ALA A 13 11.86 38.19 -19.36
C ALA A 13 10.82 37.13 -19.74
N PRO A 14 10.17 36.50 -18.74
CA PRO A 14 8.77 36.80 -18.52
C PRO A 14 8.52 37.17 -17.06
N ASP A 15 7.63 38.14 -16.82
CA ASP A 15 7.18 38.66 -15.52
C ASP A 15 6.41 37.61 -14.68
N HIS A 16 7.03 36.48 -14.38
CA HIS A 16 6.44 35.39 -13.64
C HIS A 16 7.30 35.05 -12.42
N HIS A 17 6.87 35.51 -11.24
CA HIS A 17 7.50 35.18 -9.98
C HIS A 17 7.08 33.76 -9.53
N LEU A 18 8.04 32.85 -9.46
CA LEU A 18 7.81 31.50 -8.95
C LEU A 18 7.60 31.54 -7.43
N LEU A 19 6.43 31.10 -6.97
CA LEU A 19 6.14 30.89 -5.56
C LEU A 19 6.38 29.43 -5.19
N VAL A 20 7.30 29.19 -4.25
CA VAL A 20 7.59 27.87 -3.70
C VAL A 20 7.15 27.86 -2.24
N VAL A 21 6.32 26.88 -1.88
CA VAL A 21 5.85 26.69 -0.49
C VAL A 21 6.30 25.34 0.01
N ASN A 22 6.97 25.31 1.17
CA ASN A 22 7.30 24.07 1.86
C ASN A 22 6.20 23.74 2.88
N MET A 23 5.53 22.60 2.72
CA MET A 23 4.49 22.14 3.64
C MET A 23 4.88 20.82 4.29
N LYS A 24 4.72 20.74 5.62
CA LYS A 24 4.92 19.52 6.40
C LYS A 24 3.56 18.95 6.81
N LEU A 25 3.10 17.92 6.10
CA LEU A 25 1.85 17.22 6.40
C LEU A 25 2.10 16.00 7.28
N LYS A 26 1.28 15.81 8.33
CA LYS A 26 1.25 14.58 9.13
C LYS A 26 0.00 13.79 8.76
N LEU A 27 0.16 12.63 8.13
CA LEU A 27 -0.95 11.75 7.77
C LEU A 27 -1.14 10.67 8.84
N LYS A 28 -2.37 10.51 9.33
CA LYS A 28 -2.74 9.40 10.21
C LYS A 28 -3.13 8.20 9.35
N LYS A 29 -2.41 7.08 9.49
CA LYS A 29 -2.76 5.83 8.80
C LYS A 29 -4.02 5.25 9.43
N HIS A 30 -5.12 5.19 8.68
CA HIS A 30 -6.25 4.35 9.03
C HIS A 30 -5.99 2.95 8.46
N TRP A 31 -6.17 1.91 9.27
CA TRP A 31 -6.14 0.54 8.78
C TRP A 31 -7.57 0.14 8.44
N THR A 32 -7.90 0.12 7.15
CA THR A 32 -9.15 -0.49 6.68
C THR A 32 -8.90 -1.99 6.61
N THR A 33 -9.69 -2.78 7.34
CA THR A 33 -9.71 -4.25 7.22
C THR A 33 -10.40 -4.64 5.91
N GLY A 34 -9.90 -4.12 4.79
CA GLY A 34 -10.24 -4.57 3.44
C GLY A 34 -9.18 -5.59 3.04
N ARG A 35 -9.49 -6.88 3.21
CA ARG A 35 -8.60 -7.98 2.81
C ARG A 35 -8.61 -8.12 1.29
N THR A 36 -8.02 -7.17 0.60
CA THR A 36 -7.61 -7.36 -0.79
C THR A 36 -6.13 -7.67 -0.75
N ILE A 37 -5.77 -8.94 -0.96
CA ILE A 37 -4.37 -9.33 -1.15
C ILE A 37 -3.98 -8.77 -2.51
N SER A 38 -3.61 -7.48 -2.58
CA SER A 38 -2.97 -6.92 -3.77
C SER A 38 -1.63 -7.63 -3.88
N GLN A 39 -1.63 -8.69 -4.69
CA GLN A 39 -0.45 -9.49 -4.90
C GLN A 39 0.50 -8.65 -5.74
N LYS A 40 1.63 -8.27 -5.15
CA LYS A 40 2.62 -7.44 -5.85
C LYS A 40 3.17 -8.23 -7.03
N PHE A 41 3.28 -7.58 -8.19
CA PHE A 41 4.03 -8.13 -9.31
C PHE A 41 5.49 -8.36 -8.91
N ASN A 42 6.08 -9.40 -9.49
CA ASN A 42 7.52 -9.56 -9.39
C ASN A 42 8.18 -8.32 -9.99
N THR A 43 9.13 -7.71 -9.28
CA THR A 43 9.84 -6.49 -9.71
C THR A 43 11.27 -6.83 -10.11
N ALA A 44 11.75 -8.02 -9.75
CA ALA A 44 13.10 -8.48 -10.07
C ALA A 44 13.29 -8.70 -11.58
N PHE A 45 12.21 -8.90 -12.35
CA PHE A 45 12.30 -9.02 -13.82
C PHE A 45 12.82 -7.75 -14.49
N LEU A 46 12.77 -6.59 -13.83
CA LEU A 46 13.35 -5.35 -14.36
C LEU A 46 14.88 -5.38 -14.41
N GLN A 47 15.52 -6.29 -13.67
CA GLN A 47 16.97 -6.49 -13.72
C GLN A 47 17.39 -7.43 -14.85
N ASP A 48 16.45 -8.23 -15.38
CA ASP A 48 16.67 -9.14 -16.50
C ASP A 48 16.41 -8.38 -17.80
N THR A 49 17.49 -8.07 -18.53
CA THR A 49 17.44 -7.26 -19.75
C THR A 49 16.54 -7.89 -20.82
N ASP A 50 16.54 -9.21 -20.96
CA ASP A 50 15.75 -9.91 -21.96
C ASP A 50 14.26 -9.86 -21.62
N LYS A 51 13.90 -10.11 -20.36
CA LYS A 51 12.51 -9.98 -19.88
C LYS A 51 12.02 -8.54 -19.97
N LEU A 52 12.85 -7.56 -19.65
CA LEU A 52 12.50 -6.14 -19.74
C LEU A 52 12.28 -5.72 -21.20
N ASN A 53 13.11 -6.17 -22.13
CA ASN A 53 12.91 -5.91 -23.56
C ASN A 53 11.64 -6.58 -24.10
N LYS A 54 11.36 -7.81 -23.65
CA LYS A 54 10.09 -8.47 -23.96
C LYS A 54 8.90 -7.66 -23.43
N PHE A 55 8.94 -7.22 -22.17
CA PHE A 55 7.90 -6.38 -21.59
C PHE A 55 7.65 -5.10 -22.40
N LYS A 56 8.72 -4.38 -22.78
CA LYS A 56 8.61 -3.17 -23.62
C LYS A 56 7.90 -3.46 -24.94
N ARG A 57 8.32 -4.52 -25.64
CA ARG A 57 7.73 -4.89 -26.93
C ARG A 57 6.26 -5.29 -26.78
N ASP A 58 5.95 -6.16 -25.82
CA ASP A 58 4.59 -6.66 -25.60
C ASP A 58 3.65 -5.50 -25.19
N LEU A 59 4.15 -4.57 -24.37
CA LEU A 59 3.43 -3.36 -23.98
C LEU A 59 3.16 -2.46 -25.18
N SER A 60 4.19 -2.15 -25.99
CA SER A 60 4.06 -1.31 -27.18
C SER A 60 3.08 -1.91 -28.19
N ASN A 61 3.15 -3.22 -28.43
CA ASN A 61 2.24 -3.90 -29.35
C ASN A 61 0.79 -3.81 -28.86
N LYS A 62 0.54 -4.04 -27.57
CA LYS A 62 -0.81 -3.94 -26.99
C LYS A 62 -1.33 -2.51 -26.98
N PHE A 63 -0.48 -1.52 -26.73
CA PHE A 63 -0.87 -0.12 -26.80
C PHE A 63 -1.20 0.33 -28.22
N GLN A 64 -0.49 -0.18 -29.23
CA GLN A 64 -0.83 0.08 -30.62
C GLN A 64 -2.23 -0.46 -30.94
N ALA A 65 -2.49 -1.72 -30.61
CA ALA A 65 -3.81 -2.32 -30.79
C ALA A 65 -4.92 -1.59 -30.01
N PHE A 66 -4.62 -1.13 -28.80
CA PHE A 66 -5.54 -0.32 -27.99
C PHE A 66 -5.83 1.03 -28.65
N HIS A 67 -4.81 1.71 -29.17
CA HIS A 67 -4.98 2.99 -29.88
C HIS A 67 -5.79 2.82 -31.17
N ASP A 68 -5.52 1.77 -31.94
CA ASP A 68 -6.27 1.45 -33.17
C ASP A 68 -7.76 1.20 -32.88
N LEU A 69 -8.08 0.59 -31.73
CA LEU A 69 -9.45 0.40 -31.26
C LEU A 69 -10.12 1.72 -30.83
N LEU A 70 -9.36 2.64 -30.20
CA LEU A 70 -9.89 3.93 -29.73
C LEU A 70 -10.20 4.92 -30.86
N ASN A 71 -9.51 4.82 -32.00
CA ASN A 71 -9.66 5.78 -33.11
C ASN A 71 -11.02 5.72 -33.83
N GLY A 72 -11.90 4.75 -33.49
CA GLY A 72 -13.20 4.55 -34.12
C GLY A 72 -14.41 4.91 -33.25
N GLU A 73 -14.25 5.17 -31.96
CA GLU A 73 -15.37 5.30 -31.01
C GLU A 73 -15.23 6.54 -30.11
N GLU A 74 -16.34 7.25 -29.86
CA GLU A 74 -16.39 8.41 -28.95
C GLU A 74 -16.22 7.91 -27.50
N THR A 75 -14.97 7.67 -27.13
CA THR A 75 -14.62 7.09 -25.83
C THR A 75 -14.54 8.16 -24.75
N THR A 76 -15.19 7.91 -23.62
CA THR A 76 -15.12 8.79 -22.47
C THR A 76 -13.72 8.73 -21.84
N VAL A 77 -13.27 9.81 -21.20
CA VAL A 77 -11.96 9.86 -20.52
C VAL A 77 -11.82 8.72 -19.48
N GLU A 78 -12.94 8.30 -18.88
CA GLU A 78 -12.99 7.21 -17.91
C GLU A 78 -12.77 5.83 -18.54
N SER A 79 -13.37 5.55 -19.72
CA SER A 79 -13.14 4.29 -20.43
C SER A 79 -11.70 4.19 -20.93
N ASN A 80 -11.14 5.31 -21.40
CA ASN A 80 -9.73 5.40 -21.80
C ASN A 80 -8.80 5.11 -20.63
N TRP A 81 -9.04 5.74 -19.48
CA TRP A 81 -8.28 5.47 -18.27
C TRP A 81 -8.37 4.01 -17.82
N LYS A 82 -9.56 3.39 -17.94
CA LYS A 82 -9.75 1.96 -17.65
C LYS A 82 -8.93 1.08 -18.59
N GLY A 83 -8.98 1.32 -19.90
CA GLY A 83 -8.24 0.55 -20.89
C GLY A 83 -6.71 0.65 -20.74
N ILE A 84 -6.20 1.85 -20.39
CA ILE A 84 -4.77 2.05 -20.08
C ILE A 84 -4.35 1.18 -18.88
N LYS A 85 -5.13 1.23 -17.79
CA LYS A 85 -4.85 0.42 -16.59
C LYS A 85 -4.88 -1.07 -16.90
N GLU A 86 -5.86 -1.53 -17.67
CA GLU A 86 -6.02 -2.94 -18.03
C GLU A 86 -4.87 -3.43 -18.92
N THR A 87 -4.46 -2.62 -19.91
CA THR A 87 -3.34 -2.93 -20.81
C THR A 87 -2.03 -3.11 -20.05
N ILE A 88 -1.73 -2.16 -19.14
CA ILE A 88 -0.52 -2.23 -18.29
C ILE A 88 -0.60 -3.45 -17.36
N THR A 89 -1.75 -3.69 -16.73
CA THR A 89 -1.93 -4.79 -15.77
C THR A 89 -1.80 -6.15 -16.44
N SER A 90 -2.44 -6.34 -17.60
CA SER A 90 -2.36 -7.57 -18.40
C SER A 90 -0.91 -7.87 -18.83
N THR A 91 -0.18 -6.85 -19.30
CA THR A 91 1.22 -7.04 -19.72
C THR A 91 2.11 -7.40 -18.53
N CYS A 92 1.87 -6.80 -17.35
CA CYS A 92 2.55 -7.18 -16.12
C CYS A 92 2.25 -8.64 -15.72
N HIS A 93 1.00 -9.10 -15.87
CA HIS A 93 0.64 -10.50 -15.59
C HIS A 93 1.38 -11.49 -16.49
N GLU A 94 1.46 -11.22 -17.78
CA GLU A 94 2.08 -12.14 -18.76
C GLU A 94 3.60 -12.22 -18.65
N VAL A 95 4.28 -11.09 -18.40
CA VAL A 95 5.75 -11.04 -18.42
C VAL A 95 6.37 -11.17 -17.02
N ALA A 96 5.84 -10.45 -16.04
CA ALA A 96 6.41 -10.42 -14.70
C ALA A 96 5.80 -11.49 -13.79
N GLY A 97 4.50 -11.73 -13.94
CA GLY A 97 3.74 -12.56 -13.01
C GLY A 97 3.72 -11.99 -11.59
N HIS A 98 2.98 -12.63 -10.71
CA HIS A 98 2.94 -12.22 -9.31
C HIS A 98 4.14 -12.74 -8.52
N LYS A 99 4.55 -11.99 -7.49
CA LYS A 99 5.49 -12.52 -6.49
C LYS A 99 4.87 -13.76 -5.85
N LYS A 100 5.60 -14.87 -5.90
CA LYS A 100 5.26 -16.06 -5.14
C LYS A 100 5.38 -15.71 -3.66
N HIS A 101 4.27 -15.84 -2.95
CA HIS A 101 4.31 -15.71 -1.51
C HIS A 101 4.86 -17.04 -0.97
N HIS A 102 6.08 -17.02 -0.43
CA HIS A 102 6.57 -18.16 0.34
C HIS A 102 5.76 -18.20 1.63
N HIS A 103 4.65 -18.94 1.60
CA HIS A 103 3.87 -19.19 2.79
C HIS A 103 4.70 -20.05 3.74
N LYS A 104 4.87 -19.58 4.97
CA LYS A 104 5.37 -20.42 6.05
C LYS A 104 4.16 -21.11 6.65
N GLU A 105 4.15 -22.45 6.69
CA GLU A 105 3.01 -23.26 7.15
C GLU A 105 2.51 -22.87 8.55
N TRP A 106 3.36 -22.26 9.39
CA TRP A 106 2.99 -21.82 10.73
C TRP A 106 2.34 -20.42 10.79
N ILE A 107 2.31 -19.65 9.69
CA ILE A 107 1.64 -18.34 9.62
C ILE A 107 0.32 -18.48 8.84
N THR A 108 -0.57 -19.33 9.35
CA THR A 108 -1.94 -19.48 8.84
C THR A 108 -2.87 -18.39 9.37
N VAL A 109 -4.01 -18.21 8.71
CA VAL A 109 -5.08 -17.32 9.17
C VAL A 109 -5.54 -17.71 10.57
N ASP A 110 -5.74 -19.01 10.81
CA ASP A 110 -6.04 -19.56 12.14
C ASP A 110 -5.03 -19.15 13.22
N THR A 111 -3.74 -19.08 12.88
CA THR A 111 -2.70 -18.66 13.83
C THR A 111 -2.83 -17.18 14.17
N LEU A 112 -3.16 -16.33 13.19
CA LEU A 112 -3.41 -14.91 13.40
C LEU A 112 -4.68 -14.69 14.24
N ASP A 113 -5.75 -15.45 13.97
CA ASP A 113 -7.00 -15.37 14.71
C ASP A 113 -6.79 -15.76 16.18
N LYS A 114 -6.06 -16.86 16.44
CA LYS A 114 -5.68 -17.28 17.80
C LYS A 114 -4.78 -16.27 18.53
N ILE A 115 -3.98 -15.48 17.81
CA ILE A 115 -3.20 -14.37 18.41
C ILE A 115 -4.12 -13.21 18.79
N GLN A 116 -5.11 -12.88 17.95
CA GLN A 116 -6.07 -11.82 18.25
C GLN A 116 -6.99 -12.20 19.43
N GLU A 117 -7.46 -13.44 19.50
CA GLU A 117 -8.27 -13.95 20.61
C GLU A 117 -7.53 -13.82 21.95
N ARG A 118 -6.25 -14.23 22.00
CA ARG A 118 -5.42 -14.10 23.21
C ARG A 118 -5.23 -12.64 23.63
N ARG A 119 -5.04 -11.73 22.66
CA ARG A 119 -4.92 -10.28 22.95
C ARG A 119 -6.22 -9.72 23.52
N LYS A 120 -7.37 -10.18 23.05
CA LYS A 120 -8.69 -9.78 23.57
C LYS A 120 -8.91 -10.28 25.01
N GLN A 121 -8.46 -11.49 25.32
CA GLN A 121 -8.53 -12.05 26.68
C GLN A 121 -7.62 -11.31 27.67
N GLN A 122 -6.45 -10.83 27.23
CA GLN A 122 -5.52 -10.05 28.07
C GLN A 122 -5.94 -8.60 28.33
N SER A 123 -6.85 -8.04 27.52
CA SER A 123 -7.40 -6.69 27.74
C SER A 123 -8.52 -6.63 28.78
N ILE A 124 -8.91 -7.76 29.36
CA ILE A 124 -9.89 -7.84 30.45
C ILE A 124 -9.11 -7.61 31.77
N PRO A 125 -9.42 -6.57 32.56
CA PRO A 125 -8.76 -6.36 33.85
C PRO A 125 -9.04 -7.56 34.77
N VAL A 126 -7.98 -8.18 35.29
CA VAL A 126 -8.07 -9.21 36.33
C VAL A 126 -8.45 -8.51 37.65
N GLU A 127 -9.74 -8.32 37.87
CA GLU A 127 -10.27 -8.02 39.21
C GLU A 127 -10.58 -9.33 39.92
N GLN A 128 -9.55 -9.96 40.50
CA GLN A 128 -9.70 -11.14 41.35
C GLN A 128 -8.81 -11.01 42.60
N GLU A 129 -9.48 -10.60 43.68
CA GLU A 129 -9.31 -10.95 45.09
C GLU A 129 -7.90 -11.05 45.71
N GLN A 130 -7.51 -9.99 46.42
CA GLN A 130 -6.68 -10.11 47.62
C GLN A 130 -7.57 -10.02 48.88
N LYS A 131 -8.24 -11.12 49.25
CA LYS A 131 -8.77 -11.29 50.62
C LYS A 131 -7.89 -12.30 51.37
N LYS A 132 -6.83 -11.81 51.99
CA LYS A 132 -5.96 -12.59 52.88
C LYS A 132 -6.60 -12.63 54.29
N PRO A 133 -6.92 -13.79 54.88
CA PRO A 133 -7.45 -13.82 56.25
C PRO A 133 -6.33 -13.50 57.25
N ARG A 134 -6.54 -12.48 58.09
CA ARG A 134 -5.64 -12.16 59.22
C ARG A 134 -5.86 -13.18 60.34
N HIS A 135 -4.87 -14.02 60.62
CA HIS A 135 -4.84 -14.81 61.86
C HIS A 135 -4.65 -13.87 63.06
N LYS A 136 -5.59 -13.90 64.02
CA LYS A 136 -5.43 -13.26 65.34
C LYS A 136 -4.72 -14.26 66.26
N LEU A 137 -3.51 -13.93 66.72
CA LEU A 137 -2.90 -14.62 67.86
C LEU A 137 -3.59 -14.12 69.13
N ASN A 138 -4.18 -15.05 69.90
CA ASN A 138 -4.64 -14.80 71.25
C ASN A 138 -3.47 -15.05 72.22
N THR A 139 -3.12 -14.04 73.01
CA THR A 139 -2.24 -14.18 74.17
C THR A 139 -3.11 -14.15 75.41
N GLN A 140 -3.22 -15.28 76.11
CA GLN A 140 -3.74 -15.32 77.49
C GLN A 140 -2.57 -15.32 78.46
N LYS A 141 -2.73 -14.61 79.58
CA LYS A 141 -1.85 -14.60 80.73
C LYS A 141 -2.64 -15.10 81.93
#